data_AF-A0A1F4BUX3-F1
#
_entry.id   AF-A0A1F4BUX3-F1
#
_cell.length_a   1.000
_cell.length_b   1.000
_cell.length_c   1.000
_cell.angle_alpha   90.00
_cell.angle_beta   90.00
_cell.angle_gamma   90.00
#
_symmetry.space_group_name_H-M   'P 1'
#
loop_
_entity.id
_entity.type
_entity.pdbx_description
1 polymer ?
#
loop_
_entity_poly.entity_id
_entity_poly.type
_entity_poly.pdbx_seq_one_letter_code
_entity_poly.pdbx_strand_id
1 'polypeptide(L)'
;MPSGALQQFLRKETDRTLGACTKCGKCFEACPMTPYSAPLKNANPGAVATGILGLLRGEQGTAEALGWASVCVRSGACVPACPENVNPKMMMAIARITASGGLGGPKQTPVRQDRDFFDRIRAFGRLQLTEDELRDWT
;
A
#
# COMPACT_ATOMS: atom_id res chain seq x y z
N MET A 1 -1.03 15.34 10.37
CA MET A 1 -1.70 14.20 11.04
C MET A 1 -2.98 13.90 10.27
N PRO A 2 -3.31 12.63 9.95
CA PRO A 2 -4.59 12.28 9.31
C PRO A 2 -5.77 12.74 10.17
N SER A 3 -6.88 13.14 9.53
CA SER A 3 -8.11 13.56 10.23
C SER A 3 -8.68 12.42 11.09
N GLY A 4 -9.45 12.76 12.13
CA GLY A 4 -10.05 11.75 13.01
C GLY A 4 -10.92 10.74 12.26
N ALA A 5 -11.68 11.19 11.25
CA ALA A 5 -12.48 10.32 10.40
C ALA A 5 -11.64 9.32 9.58
N LEU A 6 -10.52 9.78 9.01
CA LEU A 6 -9.60 8.91 8.27
C LEU A 6 -8.98 7.86 9.20
N GLN A 7 -8.53 8.25 10.39
CA GLN A 7 -7.97 7.30 11.37
C GLN A 7 -8.99 6.24 11.78
N GLN A 8 -10.24 6.63 12.03
CA GLN A 8 -11.32 5.70 12.37
C GLN A 8 -11.61 4.71 11.24
N PHE A 9 -11.63 5.19 10.00
CA PHE A 9 -11.81 4.34 8.82
C PHE A 9 -10.67 3.32 8.68
N LEU A 10 -9.41 3.77 8.77
CA LEU A 10 -8.24 2.89 8.67
C LEU A 10 -8.25 1.84 9.78
N ARG A 11 -8.61 2.22 11.02
CA ARG A 11 -8.74 1.27 12.12
C ARG A 11 -9.80 0.20 11.84
N LYS A 12 -10.99 0.61 11.38
CA LYS A 12 -12.08 -0.32 11.03
C LYS A 12 -11.66 -1.31 9.95
N GLU A 13 -10.98 -0.85 8.90
CA GLU A 13 -10.48 -1.73 7.83
C GLU A 13 -9.35 -2.64 8.28
N THR A 14 -8.48 -2.17 9.18
CA THR A 14 -7.47 -2.99 9.85
C THR A 14 -8.14 -4.11 10.64
N ASP A 15 -9.09 -3.79 11.53
CA ASP A 15 -9.78 -4.77 12.38
C ASP A 15 -10.51 -5.83 11.52
N ARG A 16 -11.22 -5.39 10.47
CA ARG A 16 -11.87 -6.28 9.51
C ARG A 16 -10.87 -7.23 8.83
N THR A 17 -9.74 -6.68 8.38
CA THR A 17 -8.70 -7.46 7.72
C THR A 17 -8.07 -8.48 8.68
N LEU A 18 -7.74 -8.06 9.89
CA LEU A 18 -7.13 -8.91 10.92
C LEU A 18 -8.08 -10.02 11.39
N GLY A 19 -9.38 -9.76 11.45
CA GLY A 19 -10.39 -10.75 11.86
C GLY A 19 -10.71 -11.80 10.80
N ALA A 20 -10.56 -11.48 9.51
CA ALA A 20 -10.93 -12.38 8.41
C ALA A 20 -9.74 -13.06 7.72
N CYS A 21 -8.54 -12.49 7.76
CA CYS A 21 -7.41 -13.00 6.98
C CYS A 21 -6.89 -14.35 7.53
N THR A 22 -6.99 -15.41 6.74
CA THR A 22 -6.46 -16.75 7.05
C THR A 22 -4.97 -16.92 6.78
N LYS A 23 -4.28 -15.86 6.35
CA LYS A 23 -2.83 -15.87 6.00
C LYS A 23 -2.49 -16.84 4.87
N CYS A 24 -3.45 -17.20 4.03
CA CYS A 24 -3.28 -18.18 2.96
C CYS A 24 -2.33 -17.72 1.82
N GLY A 25 -2.06 -16.43 1.69
CA GLY A 25 -1.11 -15.91 0.69
C GLY A 25 -1.62 -15.83 -0.75
N LYS A 26 -2.86 -16.24 -1.08
CA LYS A 26 -3.40 -16.17 -2.45
C LYS A 26 -3.36 -14.77 -3.07
N CYS A 27 -3.51 -13.74 -2.24
CA CYS A 27 -3.39 -12.33 -2.66
C CYS A 27 -1.96 -11.95 -3.10
N PHE A 28 -0.95 -12.59 -2.53
CA PHE A 28 0.45 -12.44 -2.90
C PHE A 28 0.75 -13.20 -4.21
N GLU A 29 0.26 -14.43 -4.35
CA GLU A 29 0.43 -15.25 -5.55
C GLU A 29 -0.17 -14.58 -6.80
N ALA A 30 -1.34 -13.93 -6.65
CA ALA A 30 -1.99 -13.20 -7.72
C ALA A 30 -1.35 -11.83 -8.05
N CYS A 31 -0.38 -11.37 -7.26
CA CYS A 31 0.16 -10.03 -7.42
C CYS A 31 1.19 -9.98 -8.55
N PRO A 32 1.00 -9.14 -9.59
CA PRO A 32 1.94 -9.05 -10.71
C PRO A 32 3.26 -8.37 -10.32
N MET A 33 3.33 -7.76 -9.15
CA MET A 33 4.49 -6.96 -8.72
C MET A 33 5.53 -7.78 -7.95
N THR A 34 5.22 -9.02 -7.55
CA THR A 34 6.16 -9.84 -6.76
C THR A 34 7.52 -10.08 -7.43
N PRO A 35 7.64 -10.21 -8.78
CA PRO A 35 8.94 -10.39 -9.41
C PRO A 35 9.86 -9.16 -9.33
N TYR A 36 9.33 -7.98 -9.04
CA TYR A 36 10.08 -6.71 -9.07
C TYR A 36 10.71 -6.34 -7.72
N SER A 37 10.75 -7.28 -6.76
CA SER A 37 11.31 -7.07 -5.43
C SER A 37 12.27 -8.20 -5.09
N ALA A 38 13.56 -7.90 -4.93
CA ALA A 38 14.57 -8.90 -4.62
C ALA A 38 14.27 -9.72 -3.34
N PRO A 39 13.77 -9.12 -2.23
CA PRO A 39 13.36 -9.87 -1.04
C PRO A 39 12.25 -10.90 -1.30
N LEU A 40 11.45 -10.74 -2.35
CA LEU A 40 10.33 -11.64 -2.65
C LEU A 40 10.73 -12.88 -3.44
N LYS A 41 12.00 -13.00 -3.86
CA LYS A 41 12.49 -14.16 -4.60
C LYS A 41 12.32 -15.41 -3.73
N ASN A 42 11.50 -16.36 -4.20
CA ASN A 42 11.15 -17.60 -3.50
C ASN A 42 10.49 -17.40 -2.13
N ALA A 43 9.90 -16.23 -1.88
CA ALA A 43 9.24 -15.97 -0.60
C ALA A 43 8.00 -16.84 -0.42
N ASN A 44 7.75 -17.31 0.81
CA ASN A 44 6.56 -18.07 1.15
C ASN A 44 5.33 -17.12 1.18
N PRO A 45 4.30 -17.32 0.34
CA PRO A 45 3.16 -16.40 0.24
C PRO A 45 2.45 -16.13 1.58
N GLY A 46 2.27 -17.16 2.41
CA GLY A 46 1.62 -17.03 3.71
C GLY A 46 2.48 -16.28 4.72
N ALA A 47 3.80 -16.48 4.70
CA ALA A 47 4.73 -15.73 5.53
C ALA A 47 4.75 -14.23 5.17
N VAL A 48 4.76 -13.90 3.87
CA VAL A 48 4.71 -12.50 3.42
C VAL A 48 3.38 -11.86 3.82
N ALA A 49 2.26 -12.54 3.60
CA ALA A 49 0.95 -12.06 4.04
C ALA A 49 0.92 -11.83 5.56
N THR A 50 1.51 -12.74 6.35
CA THR A 50 1.62 -12.58 7.81
C THR A 50 2.43 -11.35 8.19
N GLY A 51 3.55 -11.09 7.50
CA GLY A 51 4.36 -9.88 7.71
C GLY A 51 3.59 -8.59 7.38
N ILE A 52 2.77 -8.58 6.35
CA ILE A 52 1.86 -7.45 6.05
C ILE A 52 0.85 -7.23 7.19
N LEU A 53 0.27 -8.30 7.74
CA LEU A 53 -0.62 -8.17 8.90
C LEU A 53 0.09 -7.61 10.13
N GLY A 54 1.39 -7.90 10.30
CA GLY A 54 2.23 -7.28 11.33
C GLY A 54 2.36 -5.77 11.13
N LEU A 55 2.59 -5.31 9.89
CA LEU A 55 2.58 -3.88 9.56
C LEU A 55 1.23 -3.22 9.87
N LEU A 56 0.12 -3.92 9.65
CA LEU A 56 -1.21 -3.41 10.04
C LEU A 56 -1.35 -3.20 11.56
N ARG A 57 -0.67 -4.03 12.37
CA ARG A 57 -0.59 -3.90 13.82
C ARG A 57 0.45 -2.88 14.31
N GLY A 58 1.18 -2.24 13.39
CA GLY A 58 2.26 -1.31 13.73
C GLY A 58 3.56 -1.99 14.15
N GLU A 59 3.70 -3.30 13.91
CA GLU A 59 4.91 -4.06 14.19
C GLU A 59 6.03 -3.72 13.20
N GLN A 60 7.26 -4.15 13.52
CA GLN A 60 8.38 -4.10 12.58
C GLN A 60 8.14 -5.09 11.44
N GLY A 61 8.14 -4.60 10.21
CA GLY A 61 7.96 -5.40 9.00
C GLY A 61 9.20 -6.21 8.66
N THR A 62 8.98 -7.42 8.13
CA THR A 62 10.04 -8.26 7.55
C THR A 62 10.54 -7.67 6.23
N ALA A 63 11.70 -8.13 5.75
CA ALA A 63 12.26 -7.70 4.48
C ALA A 63 11.29 -7.96 3.30
N GLU A 64 10.58 -9.09 3.33
CA GLU A 64 9.59 -9.48 2.33
C GLU A 64 8.34 -8.61 2.41
N ALA A 65 7.82 -8.35 3.62
CA ALA A 65 6.64 -7.51 3.80
C ALA A 65 6.89 -6.07 3.32
N LEU A 66 8.04 -5.49 3.71
CA LEU A 66 8.48 -4.17 3.26
C LEU A 66 8.78 -4.17 1.75
N GLY A 67 9.40 -5.25 1.25
CA GLY A 67 9.68 -5.47 -0.16
C GLY A 67 8.42 -5.55 -1.03
N TRP A 68 7.33 -6.14 -0.52
CA TRP A 68 6.05 -6.17 -1.22
C TRP A 68 5.31 -4.83 -1.14
N ALA A 69 5.35 -4.19 0.03
CA ALA A 69 4.75 -2.87 0.22
C ALA A 69 5.40 -1.80 -0.67
N SER A 70 6.71 -1.89 -0.93
CA SER A 70 7.45 -0.92 -1.75
C SER A 70 7.09 -1.01 -3.23
N VAL A 71 6.84 -2.21 -3.76
CA VAL A 71 6.52 -2.44 -5.19
C VAL A 71 5.01 -2.41 -5.50
N CYS A 72 4.15 -2.21 -4.50
CA CYS A 72 2.71 -2.20 -4.70
C CYS A 72 2.27 -1.00 -5.54
N VAL A 73 1.73 -1.28 -6.74
CA VAL A 73 1.15 -0.28 -7.66
C VAL A 73 -0.39 -0.17 -7.56
N ARG A 74 -0.99 -0.84 -6.56
CA ARG A 74 -2.46 -0.90 -6.37
C ARG A 74 -3.23 -1.48 -7.59
N SER A 75 -2.63 -2.43 -8.31
CA SER A 75 -3.25 -3.07 -9.49
C SER A 75 -4.61 -3.70 -9.22
N GLY A 76 -4.84 -4.19 -7.99
CA GLY A 76 -6.11 -4.81 -7.59
C GLY A 76 -6.28 -6.28 -7.98
N ALA A 77 -5.32 -6.89 -8.68
CA ALA A 77 -5.35 -8.32 -9.04
C ALA A 77 -5.52 -9.26 -7.84
N CYS A 78 -5.06 -8.83 -6.67
CA CYS A 78 -5.18 -9.56 -5.41
C CYS A 78 -6.61 -9.57 -4.82
N VAL A 79 -7.50 -8.65 -5.22
CA VAL A 79 -8.87 -8.53 -4.67
C VAL A 79 -9.72 -9.76 -4.98
N PRO A 80 -9.90 -10.18 -6.25
CA PRO A 80 -10.69 -11.38 -6.56
C PRO A 80 -10.02 -12.68 -6.10
N ALA A 81 -8.72 -12.67 -5.82
CA ALA A 81 -7.98 -13.87 -5.39
C ALA A 81 -8.17 -14.21 -3.90
N CYS A 82 -8.74 -13.31 -3.10
CA CYS A 82 -8.90 -13.54 -1.66
C CYS A 82 -10.14 -14.41 -1.38
N PRO A 83 -9.98 -15.61 -0.77
CA PRO A 83 -11.11 -16.49 -0.47
C PRO A 83 -11.97 -15.98 0.70
N GLU A 84 -11.40 -15.10 1.55
CA GLU A 84 -12.04 -14.62 2.78
C GLU A 84 -12.75 -13.26 2.61
N ASN A 85 -12.86 -12.76 1.38
CA ASN A 85 -13.42 -11.44 1.07
C ASN A 85 -12.74 -10.27 1.83
N VAL A 86 -11.46 -10.45 2.21
CA VAL A 86 -10.58 -9.33 2.57
C VAL A 86 -10.34 -8.51 1.30
N ASN A 87 -10.16 -7.20 1.43
CA ASN A 87 -9.74 -6.34 0.32
C ASN A 87 -8.22 -6.15 0.40
N PRO A 88 -7.39 -6.96 -0.30
CA PRO A 88 -5.94 -6.92 -0.12
C PRO A 88 -5.34 -5.65 -0.73
N LYS A 89 -6.04 -5.00 -1.66
CA LYS A 89 -5.64 -3.67 -2.16
C LYS A 89 -5.71 -2.62 -1.05
N MET A 90 -6.78 -2.63 -0.25
CA MET A 90 -6.89 -1.77 0.93
C MET A 90 -5.88 -2.16 2.02
N MET A 91 -5.72 -3.47 2.28
CA MET A 91 -4.71 -3.98 3.21
C MET A 91 -3.31 -3.44 2.87
N MET A 92 -2.90 -3.50 1.59
CA MET A 92 -1.60 -2.98 1.16
C MET A 92 -1.50 -1.45 1.27
N ALA A 93 -2.60 -0.72 1.05
CA ALA A 93 -2.63 0.73 1.25
C ALA A 93 -2.35 1.09 2.72
N ILE A 94 -3.03 0.41 3.66
CA ILE A 94 -2.82 0.59 5.10
C ILE A 94 -1.38 0.24 5.48
N ALA A 95 -0.87 -0.93 5.03
CA ALA A 95 0.50 -1.35 5.31
C ALA A 95 1.56 -0.32 4.87
N ARG A 96 1.38 0.32 3.70
CA ARG A 96 2.27 1.39 3.20
C ARG A 96 2.16 2.67 4.02
N ILE A 97 0.96 3.04 4.47
CA ILE A 97 0.80 4.19 5.35
C ILE A 97 1.51 3.92 6.67
N THR A 98 1.37 2.73 7.24
CA THR A 98 2.06 2.36 8.49
C THR A 98 3.59 2.33 8.30
N ALA A 99 4.08 1.65 7.27
CA ALA A 99 5.52 1.53 7.01
C ALA A 99 6.21 2.87 6.69
N SER A 100 5.47 3.85 6.16
CA SER A 100 5.97 5.22 5.94
C SER A 100 5.91 6.11 7.19
N GLY A 101 5.39 5.61 8.31
CA GLY A 101 5.17 6.37 9.54
C GLY A 101 3.97 7.33 9.47
N GLY A 102 3.09 7.19 8.47
CA GLY A 102 1.94 8.07 8.26
C GLY A 102 0.89 8.04 9.38
N LEU A 103 0.91 7.02 10.23
CA LEU A 103 0.08 6.87 11.43
C LEU A 103 0.80 7.28 12.73
N GLY A 104 1.97 7.90 12.66
CA GLY A 104 2.76 8.30 13.83
C GLY A 104 3.69 7.21 14.39
N GLY A 105 3.75 6.04 13.75
CA GLY A 105 4.72 4.98 14.05
C GLY A 105 6.11 5.21 13.44
N PRO A 106 7.09 4.33 13.69
CA PRO A 106 8.43 4.43 13.14
C PRO A 106 8.41 4.32 11.61
N LYS A 107 9.29 5.07 10.93
CA LYS A 107 9.50 4.95 9.49
C LYS A 107 10.33 3.70 9.21
N GLN A 108 9.75 2.75 8.47
CA GLN A 108 10.37 1.49 8.10
C GLN A 108 10.74 1.43 6.61
N THR A 109 10.15 2.32 5.80
CA THR A 109 10.49 2.51 4.38
C THR A 109 10.99 3.92 4.12
N PRO A 110 11.93 4.10 3.17
CA PRO A 110 12.33 5.43 2.73
C PRO A 110 11.12 6.15 2.12
N VAL A 111 10.81 7.32 2.67
CA VAL A 111 9.78 8.21 2.12
C VAL A 111 10.47 9.21 1.22
N ARG A 112 10.19 9.17 -0.09
CA ARG A 112 10.69 10.18 -1.02
C ARG A 112 10.00 11.51 -0.71
N GLN A 113 10.74 12.40 -0.07
CA GLN A 113 10.33 13.78 0.17
C GLN A 113 10.77 14.59 -1.05
N ASP A 114 9.83 14.95 -1.91
CA ASP A 114 10.07 15.88 -3.02
C ASP A 114 9.12 17.05 -2.85
N ARG A 115 9.64 18.12 -2.22
CA ARG A 115 8.87 19.33 -1.89
C ARG A 115 8.20 19.93 -3.14
N ASP A 116 8.86 19.80 -4.28
CA ASP A 116 8.45 20.45 -5.53
C ASP A 116 7.67 19.48 -6.44
N PHE A 117 7.26 18.30 -5.94
CA PHE A 117 6.56 17.26 -6.71
C PHE A 117 5.30 17.79 -7.41
N PHE A 118 4.44 18.49 -6.66
CA PHE A 118 3.21 19.05 -7.22
C PHE A 118 3.48 20.19 -8.19
N ASP A 119 4.50 21.00 -7.93
CA ASP A 119 4.88 22.09 -8.83
C ASP A 119 5.41 21.56 -10.15
N ARG A 120 6.17 20.45 -10.13
CA ARG A 120 6.59 19.74 -11.33
C ARG A 120 5.41 19.13 -12.08
N ILE A 121 4.45 18.48 -11.40
CA ILE A 121 3.24 17.95 -12.04
C ILE A 121 2.46 19.07 -12.74
N ARG A 122 2.27 20.21 -12.06
CA ARG A 122 1.58 21.38 -12.64
C ARG A 122 2.34 21.94 -13.84
N ALA A 123 3.67 22.04 -13.75
CA ALA A 123 4.51 22.48 -14.85
C ALA A 123 4.39 21.55 -16.07
N PHE A 124 4.43 20.23 -15.87
CA PHE A 124 4.21 19.26 -16.94
C PHE A 124 2.79 19.33 -17.52
N GLY A 125 1.76 19.48 -16.68
CA GLY A 125 0.38 19.66 -17.12
C GLY A 125 0.24 20.85 -18.07
N ARG A 126 0.85 22.00 -17.72
CA ARG A 126 0.87 23.20 -18.58
C ARG A 126 1.60 23.04 -19.92
N LEU A 127 2.52 22.07 -20.03
CA LEU A 127 3.22 21.79 -21.29
C LEU A 127 2.45 20.82 -22.20
N GLN A 128 1.58 19.99 -21.62
CA GLN A 128 0.92 18.91 -22.34
C GLN A 128 -0.57 19.17 -22.62
N LEU A 129 -1.20 20.04 -21.84
CA LEU A 129 -2.62 20.35 -21.91
C LEU A 129 -2.82 21.78 -22.38
N THR A 130 -3.87 21.99 -23.17
CA THR A 130 -4.39 23.32 -23.50
C THR A 130 -5.02 23.98 -22.27
N GLU A 131 -5.20 25.30 -22.33
CA GLU A 131 -5.86 26.06 -21.25
C GLU A 131 -7.31 25.59 -21.00
N ASP A 132 -8.01 25.13 -22.05
CA ASP A 132 -9.35 24.53 -21.93
C ASP A 132 -9.31 23.20 -21.18
N GLU A 133 -8.41 22.29 -21.56
CA GLU A 133 -8.25 20.98 -20.90
C GLU A 133 -7.82 21.11 -19.43
N LEU A 134 -7.04 22.14 -19.09
CA LEU A 134 -6.65 22.43 -17.71
C LEU A 134 -7.83 22.90 -16.86
N ARG A 135 -8.71 23.74 -17.41
CA ARG A 135 -9.91 24.25 -16.71
C ARG A 135 -10.88 23.13 -16.38
N ASP A 136 -11.04 22.16 -17.27
CA ASP A 136 -11.93 21.02 -17.06
C ASP A 136 -11.40 20.01 -16.02
N TRP A 137 -10.12 20.11 -15.65
CA TRP A 137 -9.44 19.23 -14.70
C TRP A 137 -9.34 19.77 -13.26
N THR A 138 -9.56 21.07 -13.04
CA THR A 138 -9.46 21.75 -11.73
C THR A 138 -10.81 21.95 -11.07
#